data_AF-A0A6J4HEU7-F1
#
_entry.id   AF-A0A6J4HEU7-F1
#
_cell.length_a   1.000
_cell.length_b   1.000
_cell.length_c   1.000
_cell.angle_alpha   90.00
_cell.angle_beta   90.00
_cell.angle_gamma   90.00
#
_symmetry.space_group_name_H-M   'P 1'
#
loop_
_entity.id
_entity.type
_entity.pdbx_description
1 polymer ?
#
loop_
_entity_poly.entity_id
_entity_poly.type
_entity_poly.pdbx_seq_one_letter_code
_entity_poly.pdbx_strand_id
1 'polypeptide(L)'
;ERGVAATSIDDILAASGTGKSQFYFYFGSKDELVRNVLHHNLKAILDTQETLLEGLSTWKGIKIWLDAIADSYARQDLVGGCRLGSLAAEMAERDEELRLALADAFSCWESFLEAGLQAMKARGVLRPEADASALADATMASVQGGYLLATTKKDIRPMSNALQAAYAHLRSFAARSSASDP
;
A
#
# COMPACT_ATOMS: atom_id res chain seq x y z
N GLU A 1 -0.95 -4.63 16.77
CA GLU A 1 -0.21 -5.19 17.94
C GLU A 1 -0.33 -6.71 18.05
N ARG A 2 -1.54 -7.29 18.06
CA ARG A 2 -1.72 -8.75 18.24
C ARG A 2 -2.19 -9.53 16.99
N GLY A 3 -2.53 -8.84 15.91
CA GLY A 3 -3.19 -9.44 14.74
C GLY A 3 -4.69 -9.66 14.98
N VAL A 4 -5.47 -9.87 13.92
CA VAL A 4 -6.93 -10.08 14.02
C VAL A 4 -7.21 -11.42 14.69
N ALA A 5 -6.51 -12.48 14.30
CA ALA A 5 -6.76 -13.83 14.82
C ALA A 5 -6.59 -13.92 16.35
N ALA A 6 -5.58 -13.26 16.92
CA ALA A 6 -5.29 -13.32 18.35
C ALA A 6 -5.99 -12.25 19.21
N THR A 7 -6.84 -11.40 18.61
CA THR A 7 -7.58 -10.37 19.34
C THR A 7 -9.02 -10.85 19.60
N SER A 8 -9.42 -11.07 20.86
CA SER A 8 -10.81 -11.45 21.18
C SER A 8 -11.76 -10.24 21.24
N ILE A 9 -13.08 -10.48 21.25
CA ILE A 9 -14.07 -9.41 21.49
C ILE A 9 -13.84 -8.81 22.88
N ASP A 10 -13.53 -9.62 23.88
CA ASP A 10 -13.28 -9.14 25.25
C ASP A 10 -12.03 -8.25 25.31
N ASP A 11 -10.97 -8.55 24.54
CA ASP A 11 -9.80 -7.66 24.39
C ASP A 11 -10.22 -6.30 23.79
N ILE A 12 -11.11 -6.30 22.79
CA ILE A 12 -11.60 -5.08 22.13
C ILE A 12 -12.43 -4.24 23.10
N LEU A 13 -13.32 -4.87 23.86
CA LEU A 13 -14.14 -4.19 24.87
C LEU A 13 -13.26 -3.57 25.96
N ALA A 14 -12.27 -4.33 26.45
CA ALA A 14 -11.32 -3.85 27.44
C ALA A 14 -10.49 -2.65 26.93
N ALA A 15 -10.04 -2.68 25.68
CA ALA A 15 -9.24 -1.60 25.09
C ALA A 15 -10.07 -0.36 24.71
N SER A 16 -11.32 -0.54 24.27
CA SER A 16 -12.20 0.55 23.84
C SER A 16 -12.98 1.20 24.98
N GLY A 17 -13.06 0.54 26.15
CA GLY A 17 -13.92 0.95 27.25
C GLY A 17 -15.41 0.83 26.94
N THR A 18 -15.79 0.14 25.85
CA THR A 18 -17.18 -0.03 25.44
C THR A 18 -17.81 -1.26 26.08
N GLY A 19 -19.13 -1.23 26.27
CA GLY A 19 -19.88 -2.39 26.77
C GLY A 19 -20.22 -3.37 25.65
N LYS A 20 -20.43 -4.65 26.00
CA LYS A 20 -20.80 -5.71 25.04
C LYS A 20 -22.07 -5.37 24.24
N SER A 21 -23.05 -4.73 24.86
CA SER A 21 -24.27 -4.28 24.17
C SER A 21 -24.02 -3.16 23.15
N GLN A 22 -23.08 -2.26 23.43
CA GLN A 22 -22.67 -1.21 22.49
C GLN A 22 -21.93 -1.81 21.30
N PHE A 23 -21.01 -2.75 21.55
CA PHE A 23 -20.33 -3.46 20.47
C PHE A 23 -21.32 -4.12 19.50
N TYR A 24 -22.25 -4.94 20.01
CA TYR A 24 -23.22 -5.62 19.16
C TYR A 24 -24.30 -4.71 18.55
N PHE A 25 -24.46 -3.49 19.07
CA PHE A 25 -25.29 -2.47 18.46
C PHE A 25 -24.63 -1.88 17.19
N TYR A 26 -23.31 -1.69 17.21
CA TYR A 26 -22.56 -1.13 16.07
C TYR A 26 -22.03 -2.18 15.10
N PHE A 27 -21.71 -3.38 15.59
CA PHE A 27 -21.11 -4.46 14.80
C PHE A 27 -21.78 -5.80 15.14
N GLY A 28 -22.42 -6.43 14.18
CA GLY A 28 -23.03 -7.76 14.33
C GLY A 28 -22.01 -8.87 14.59
N SER A 29 -20.75 -8.69 14.19
CA SER A 29 -19.66 -9.62 14.47
C SER A 29 -18.29 -8.95 14.55
N LYS A 30 -17.28 -9.70 15.04
CA LYS A 30 -15.88 -9.27 14.99
C LYS A 30 -15.40 -9.09 13.54
N ASP A 31 -15.87 -9.93 12.62
CA ASP A 31 -15.52 -9.83 11.21
C ASP A 31 -16.10 -8.55 10.59
N GLU A 32 -17.31 -8.15 10.98
CA GLU A 32 -17.91 -6.88 10.55
C GLU A 32 -17.11 -5.68 11.06
N LEU A 33 -16.64 -5.71 12.32
CA LEU A 33 -15.72 -4.69 12.83
C LEU A 33 -14.42 -4.65 12.01
N VAL A 34 -13.83 -5.81 11.72
CA VAL A 34 -12.58 -5.90 10.93
C VAL A 34 -12.77 -5.29 9.53
N ARG A 35 -13.91 -5.54 8.88
CA ARG A 35 -14.25 -4.91 7.58
C ARG A 35 -14.36 -3.38 7.69
N ASN A 36 -15.03 -2.88 8.73
CA ASN A 36 -15.12 -1.42 8.95
C ASN A 36 -13.74 -0.78 9.21
N VAL A 37 -12.88 -1.45 9.98
CA VAL A 37 -11.50 -1.02 10.21
C VAL A 37 -10.70 -1.01 8.90
N LEU A 38 -10.93 -1.96 8.00
CA LEU A 38 -10.30 -1.98 6.68
C LEU A 38 -10.69 -0.74 5.87
N HIS A 39 -11.99 -0.46 5.70
CA HIS A 39 -12.46 0.69 4.93
C HIS A 39 -11.94 2.01 5.52
N HIS A 40 -11.92 2.12 6.86
CA HIS A 40 -11.36 3.27 7.54
C HIS A 40 -9.86 3.43 7.25
N ASN A 41 -9.08 2.35 7.35
CA ASN A 41 -7.64 2.38 7.07
C ASN A 41 -7.34 2.71 5.61
N LEU A 42 -8.12 2.15 4.66
CA LEU A 42 -7.99 2.47 3.25
C LEU A 42 -8.20 3.96 3.00
N LYS A 43 -9.29 4.53 3.55
CA LYS A 43 -9.57 5.95 3.44
C LYS A 43 -8.44 6.80 4.04
N ALA A 44 -7.94 6.46 5.21
CA ALA A 44 -6.84 7.19 5.85
C ALA A 44 -5.54 7.13 5.04
N ILE A 45 -5.22 5.99 4.42
CA ILE A 45 -4.04 5.83 3.55
C ILE A 45 -4.16 6.71 2.31
N LEU A 46 -5.34 6.79 1.70
CA LEU A 46 -5.59 7.63 0.54
C LEU A 46 -5.53 9.12 0.90
N ASP A 47 -6.23 9.52 1.97
CA ASP A 47 -6.29 10.92 2.42
C ASP A 47 -4.90 11.46 2.83
N THR A 48 -4.03 10.62 3.41
CA THR A 48 -2.68 11.04 3.83
C THR A 48 -1.65 11.08 2.71
N GLN A 49 -1.92 10.42 1.58
CA GLN A 49 -1.00 10.33 0.45
C GLN A 49 -1.42 11.15 -0.76
N GLU A 50 -2.58 11.82 -0.74
CA GLU A 50 -3.14 12.58 -1.86
C GLU A 50 -2.09 13.45 -2.58
N THR A 51 -1.36 14.30 -1.86
CA THR A 51 -0.32 15.17 -2.43
C THR A 51 0.87 14.39 -3.02
N LEU A 52 1.23 13.24 -2.44
CA LEU A 52 2.30 12.39 -2.98
C LEU A 52 1.85 11.67 -4.25
N LEU A 53 0.58 11.24 -4.29
CA LEU A 53 -0.03 10.55 -5.42
C LEU A 53 -0.16 11.47 -6.64
N GLU A 54 -0.49 12.76 -6.43
CA GLU A 54 -0.48 13.78 -7.49
C GLU A 54 0.90 13.94 -8.15
N GLY A 55 1.98 13.70 -7.40
CA GLY A 55 3.35 13.79 -7.88
C GLY A 55 3.82 12.64 -8.77
N LEU A 56 3.05 11.54 -8.88
CA LEU A 56 3.49 10.30 -9.52
C LEU A 56 3.73 10.38 -11.03
N SER A 57 3.32 11.48 -11.68
CA SER A 57 3.60 11.68 -13.10
C SER A 57 5.05 12.09 -13.39
N THR A 58 6.00 12.03 -12.45
CA THR A 58 7.41 12.35 -12.75
C THR A 58 8.36 11.35 -12.12
N TRP A 59 9.54 11.16 -12.73
CA TRP A 59 10.60 10.33 -12.13
C TRP A 59 10.99 10.77 -10.72
N LYS A 60 10.95 12.08 -10.46
CA LYS A 60 11.23 12.65 -9.14
C LYS A 60 10.10 12.34 -8.16
N GLY A 61 8.85 12.53 -8.55
CA GLY A 61 7.70 12.27 -7.69
C GLY A 61 7.55 10.79 -7.34
N ILE A 62 7.75 9.88 -8.30
CA ILE A 62 7.77 8.44 -8.02
C ILE A 62 8.86 8.09 -7.00
N LYS A 63 10.07 8.68 -7.14
CA LYS A 63 11.17 8.46 -6.19
C LYS A 63 10.81 8.95 -4.79
N ILE A 64 10.25 10.17 -4.69
CA ILE A 64 9.79 10.76 -3.43
C ILE A 64 8.73 9.88 -2.77
N TRP A 65 7.77 9.38 -3.55
CA TRP A 65 6.73 8.49 -3.03
C TRP A 65 7.31 7.19 -2.48
N LEU A 66 8.17 6.50 -3.24
CA LEU A 66 8.83 5.27 -2.77
C LEU A 66 9.67 5.51 -1.51
N ASP A 67 10.43 6.60 -1.47
CA ASP A 67 11.22 6.98 -0.29
C ASP A 67 10.31 7.27 0.92
N ALA A 68 9.21 7.99 0.71
CA ALA A 68 8.25 8.30 1.76
C ALA A 68 7.63 7.05 2.38
N ILE A 69 7.36 6.01 1.58
CA ILE A 69 6.89 4.71 2.07
C ILE A 69 7.95 4.09 3.00
N ALA A 70 9.20 3.98 2.55
CA ALA A 70 10.28 3.40 3.38
C ALA A 70 10.54 4.20 4.66
N ASP A 71 10.60 5.53 4.56
CA ASP A 71 10.85 6.44 5.68
C ASP A 71 9.71 6.41 6.70
N SER A 72 8.46 6.42 6.23
CA SER A 72 7.28 6.32 7.09
C SER A 72 7.27 5.02 7.88
N TYR A 73 7.68 3.92 7.24
CA TYR A 73 7.73 2.63 7.89
C TYR A 73 8.90 2.49 8.87
N ALA A 74 10.07 3.04 8.52
CA ALA A 74 11.22 3.12 9.43
C ALA A 74 10.89 3.94 10.70
N ARG A 75 10.13 5.04 10.57
CA ARG A 75 9.66 5.84 11.72
C ARG A 75 8.64 5.11 12.61
N GLN A 76 8.03 4.04 12.13
CA GLN A 76 7.10 3.19 12.88
C GLN A 76 7.81 1.97 13.49
N ASP A 77 9.14 2.03 13.66
CA ASP A 77 9.98 0.95 14.21
C ASP A 77 9.81 -0.40 13.50
N LEU A 78 9.41 -0.37 12.22
CA LEU A 78 9.11 -1.56 11.42
C LEU A 78 7.98 -2.43 12.01
N VAL A 79 7.13 -1.84 12.84
CA VAL A 79 6.02 -2.55 13.50
C VAL A 79 4.78 -2.53 12.60
N GLY A 80 4.12 -3.69 12.51
CA GLY A 80 2.79 -3.82 11.90
C GLY A 80 2.75 -4.07 10.39
N GLY A 81 3.90 -4.05 9.71
CA GLY A 81 3.98 -4.25 8.26
C GLY A 81 3.12 -3.27 7.47
N CYS A 82 2.68 -3.64 6.27
CA CYS A 82 1.59 -2.93 5.62
C CYS A 82 0.30 -3.26 6.36
N ARG A 83 -0.42 -2.27 6.91
CA ARG A 83 -1.67 -2.53 7.66
C ARG A 83 -2.70 -3.29 6.82
N LEU A 84 -2.80 -2.96 5.54
CA LEU A 84 -3.67 -3.67 4.58
C LEU A 84 -3.11 -5.05 4.22
N GLY A 85 -1.80 -5.16 3.95
CA GLY A 85 -1.16 -6.42 3.57
C GLY A 85 -1.17 -7.48 4.69
N SER A 86 -0.96 -7.06 5.94
CA SER A 86 -1.05 -7.94 7.12
C SER A 86 -2.47 -8.46 7.33
N LEU A 87 -3.48 -7.60 7.15
CA LEU A 87 -4.89 -8.01 7.18
C LEU A 87 -5.22 -9.00 6.04
N ALA A 88 -4.70 -8.75 4.83
CA ALA A 88 -4.89 -9.65 3.70
C ALA A 88 -4.31 -11.03 3.97
N ALA A 89 -3.08 -11.12 4.49
CA ALA A 89 -2.44 -12.39 4.79
C ALA A 89 -3.21 -13.22 5.84
N GLU A 90 -3.86 -12.56 6.81
CA GLU A 90 -4.62 -13.25 7.86
C GLU A 90 -6.04 -13.68 7.41
N MET A 91 -6.65 -12.94 6.48
CA MET A 91 -8.10 -13.04 6.23
C MET A 91 -8.49 -13.44 4.80
N ALA A 92 -7.60 -13.34 3.82
CA ALA A 92 -7.92 -13.57 2.41
C ALA A 92 -8.48 -14.97 2.11
N GLU A 93 -8.14 -15.99 2.91
CA GLU A 93 -8.62 -17.36 2.74
C GLU A 93 -9.93 -17.66 3.48
N ARG A 94 -10.41 -16.73 4.33
CA ARG A 94 -11.52 -16.98 5.28
C ARG A 94 -12.75 -16.12 5.02
N ASP A 95 -12.58 -14.98 4.37
CA ASP A 95 -13.66 -14.04 4.06
C ASP A 95 -13.46 -13.48 2.65
N GLU A 96 -14.29 -13.96 1.72
CA GLU A 96 -14.25 -13.57 0.30
C GLU A 96 -14.61 -12.09 0.09
N GLU A 97 -15.52 -11.55 0.90
CA GLU A 97 -15.91 -10.14 0.81
C GLU A 97 -14.74 -9.24 1.25
N LEU A 98 -14.06 -9.62 2.34
CA LEU A 98 -12.85 -8.93 2.79
C LEU A 98 -11.70 -9.07 1.80
N ARG A 99 -11.52 -10.25 1.20
CA ARG A 99 -10.53 -10.48 0.14
C ARG A 99 -10.77 -9.56 -1.06
N LEU A 100 -12.03 -9.42 -1.51
CA LEU A 100 -12.41 -8.52 -2.59
C LEU A 100 -12.17 -7.05 -2.22
N ALA A 101 -12.58 -6.62 -1.03
CA ALA A 101 -12.36 -5.25 -0.58
C ALA A 101 -10.86 -4.90 -0.48
N LEU A 102 -10.02 -5.87 -0.09
CA LEU A 102 -8.56 -5.73 -0.11
C LEU A 102 -7.99 -5.67 -1.53
N ALA A 103 -8.48 -6.49 -2.44
CA ALA A 103 -8.07 -6.43 -3.84
C ALA A 103 -8.40 -5.06 -4.44
N ASP A 104 -9.61 -4.55 -4.23
CA ASP A 104 -10.04 -3.23 -4.68
C ASP A 104 -9.19 -2.11 -4.05
N ALA A 105 -8.82 -2.25 -2.78
CA ALA A 105 -7.94 -1.31 -2.09
C ALA A 105 -6.56 -1.22 -2.75
N PHE A 106 -5.95 -2.36 -3.07
CA PHE A 106 -4.65 -2.39 -3.75
C PHE A 106 -4.76 -1.88 -5.19
N SER A 107 -5.79 -2.29 -5.93
CA SER A 107 -6.05 -1.79 -7.29
C SER A 107 -6.29 -0.28 -7.32
N CYS A 108 -6.96 0.27 -6.32
CA CYS A 108 -7.09 1.73 -6.18
C CYS A 108 -5.72 2.39 -6.03
N TRP A 109 -4.85 1.83 -5.19
CA TRP A 109 -3.51 2.37 -4.97
C TRP A 109 -2.62 2.26 -6.23
N GLU A 110 -2.67 1.12 -6.92
CA GLU A 110 -1.99 0.87 -8.20
C GLU A 110 -2.45 1.85 -9.28
N SER A 111 -3.74 2.17 -9.32
CA SER A 111 -4.32 3.06 -10.34
C SER A 111 -3.71 4.47 -10.35
N PHE A 112 -3.28 4.99 -9.19
CA PHE A 112 -2.59 6.29 -9.13
C PHE A 112 -1.22 6.25 -9.81
N LEU A 113 -0.47 5.17 -9.59
CA LEU A 113 0.83 5.00 -10.23
C LEU A 113 0.66 4.72 -11.72
N GLU A 114 -0.31 3.88 -12.10
CA GLU A 114 -0.66 3.65 -13.50
C GLU A 114 -1.01 4.97 -14.21
N ALA A 115 -1.91 5.77 -13.63
CA ALA A 115 -2.29 7.07 -14.18
C ALA A 115 -1.07 8.01 -14.35
N GLY A 116 -0.18 8.05 -13.36
CA GLY A 116 1.07 8.79 -13.44
C GLY A 116 1.98 8.33 -14.60
N LEU A 117 2.13 7.01 -14.77
CA LEU A 117 2.90 6.40 -15.85
C LEU A 117 2.26 6.65 -17.23
N GLN A 118 0.94 6.58 -17.34
CA GLN A 118 0.21 6.93 -18.57
C GLN A 118 0.41 8.40 -18.95
N ALA A 119 0.37 9.32 -17.97
CA ALA A 119 0.67 10.74 -18.20
C ALA A 119 2.12 10.95 -18.66
N MET A 120 3.08 10.19 -18.11
CA MET A 120 4.47 10.21 -18.56
C MET A 120 4.62 9.68 -19.99
N LYS A 121 3.88 8.64 -20.36
CA LYS A 121 3.84 8.07 -21.70
C LYS A 121 3.27 9.08 -22.71
N ALA A 122 2.18 9.76 -22.37
CA ALA A 122 1.57 10.81 -23.19
C ALA A 122 2.52 11.99 -23.47
N ARG A 123 3.42 12.31 -22.53
CA ARG A 123 4.45 13.36 -22.69
C ARG A 123 5.77 12.87 -23.28
N GLY A 124 5.85 11.60 -23.70
CA GLY A 124 7.07 11.01 -24.25
C GLY A 124 8.22 10.84 -23.25
N VAL A 125 7.94 10.89 -21.93
CA VAL A 125 8.93 10.65 -20.86
C VAL A 125 9.10 9.15 -20.58
N LEU A 126 8.01 8.39 -20.72
CA LEU A 126 7.99 6.93 -20.66
C LEU A 126 7.85 6.37 -22.09
N ARG A 127 8.52 5.26 -22.39
CA ARG A 127 8.47 4.64 -23.72
C ARG A 127 7.07 4.16 -24.10
N PRO A 128 6.69 4.23 -25.39
CA PRO A 128 5.36 3.82 -25.85
C PRO A 128 5.07 2.33 -25.65
N GLU A 129 6.09 1.47 -25.63
CA GLU A 129 5.96 0.04 -25.38
C GLU A 129 5.83 -0.32 -23.88
N ALA A 130 6.02 0.64 -22.97
CA ALA A 130 5.87 0.39 -21.54
C ALA A 130 4.40 0.08 -21.21
N ASP A 131 4.17 -1.06 -20.56
CA ASP A 131 2.88 -1.44 -20.00
C ASP A 131 2.72 -0.81 -18.62
N ALA A 132 1.95 0.27 -18.53
CA ALA A 132 1.80 1.04 -17.31
C ALA A 132 1.10 0.24 -16.19
N SER A 133 0.14 -0.62 -16.54
CA SER A 133 -0.59 -1.45 -15.58
C SER A 133 0.36 -2.49 -14.98
N ALA A 134 1.06 -3.27 -15.82
CA ALA A 134 2.02 -4.26 -15.35
C ALA A 134 3.17 -3.64 -14.51
N LEU A 135 3.60 -2.42 -14.85
CA LEU A 135 4.61 -1.69 -14.09
C LEU A 135 4.10 -1.21 -12.73
N ALA A 136 2.83 -0.78 -12.65
CA ALA A 136 2.21 -0.41 -11.39
C ALA A 136 2.07 -1.62 -10.46
N ASP A 137 1.54 -2.73 -10.97
CA ASP A 137 1.37 -4.00 -10.25
C ASP A 137 2.71 -4.51 -9.70
N ALA A 138 3.75 -4.57 -10.55
CA ALA A 138 5.08 -5.02 -10.13
C ALA A 138 5.70 -4.12 -9.04
N THR A 139 5.44 -2.81 -9.12
CA THR A 139 5.89 -1.85 -8.11
C THR A 139 5.15 -2.08 -6.79
N MET A 140 3.83 -2.28 -6.83
CA MET A 140 3.04 -2.58 -5.62
C MET A 140 3.44 -3.91 -4.99
N ALA A 141 3.66 -4.95 -5.79
CA ALA A 141 4.19 -6.23 -5.32
C ALA A 141 5.55 -6.06 -4.60
N SER A 142 6.42 -5.20 -5.12
CA SER A 142 7.71 -4.87 -4.49
C SER A 142 7.54 -4.13 -3.16
N VAL A 143 6.57 -3.21 -3.08
CA VAL A 143 6.22 -2.52 -1.84
C VAL A 143 5.74 -3.52 -0.78
N GLN A 144 4.79 -4.39 -1.12
CA GLN A 144 4.24 -5.38 -0.18
C GLN A 144 5.28 -6.41 0.26
N GLY A 145 6.09 -6.92 -0.67
CA GLY A 145 7.22 -7.80 -0.35
C GLY A 145 8.26 -7.12 0.55
N GLY A 146 8.50 -5.83 0.33
CA GLY A 146 9.34 -5.00 1.18
C GLY A 146 8.85 -4.92 2.62
N TYR A 147 7.57 -4.58 2.82
CA TYR A 147 6.94 -4.58 4.15
C TYR A 147 7.07 -5.93 4.87
N LEU A 148 6.76 -7.02 4.16
CA LEU A 148 6.84 -8.38 4.71
C LEU A 148 8.26 -8.72 5.19
N LEU A 149 9.25 -8.55 4.32
CA LEU A 149 10.63 -8.91 4.62
C LEU A 149 11.25 -8.01 5.68
N ALA A 150 10.94 -6.71 5.66
CA ALA A 150 11.44 -5.77 6.65
C ALA A 150 10.85 -6.02 8.04
N THR A 151 9.55 -6.35 8.13
CA THR A 151 8.92 -6.81 9.39
C THR A 151 9.63 -8.06 9.90
N THR A 152 9.77 -9.06 9.03
CA THR A 152 10.28 -10.40 9.41
C THR A 152 11.73 -10.35 9.86
N LYS A 153 12.56 -9.57 9.16
CA LYS A 153 13.99 -9.43 9.46
C LYS A 153 14.29 -8.35 10.48
N LYS A 154 13.28 -7.56 10.90
CA LYS A 154 13.43 -6.37 11.75
C LYS A 154 14.52 -5.44 11.23
N ASP A 155 14.46 -5.19 9.92
CA ASP A 155 15.51 -4.49 9.19
C ASP A 155 14.90 -3.82 7.96
N ILE A 156 15.11 -2.52 7.78
CA ILE A 156 14.56 -1.76 6.64
C ILE A 156 15.23 -2.10 5.31
N ARG A 157 16.47 -2.63 5.34
CA ARG A 157 17.28 -2.86 4.12
C ARG A 157 16.59 -3.66 3.01
N PRO A 158 15.85 -4.77 3.27
CA PRO A 158 15.13 -5.49 2.23
C PRO A 158 14.10 -4.63 1.51
N MET A 159 13.38 -3.77 2.24
CA MET A 159 12.41 -2.86 1.65
C MET A 159 13.12 -1.80 0.80
N SER A 160 14.15 -1.14 1.33
CA SER A 160 14.92 -0.15 0.57
C SER A 160 15.46 -0.73 -0.74
N ASN A 161 16.00 -1.95 -0.70
CA ASN A 161 16.50 -2.65 -1.89
C ASN A 161 15.37 -2.98 -2.89
N ALA A 162 14.22 -3.46 -2.41
CA ALA A 162 13.08 -3.77 -3.26
C ALA A 162 12.53 -2.52 -3.96
N LEU A 163 12.36 -1.41 -3.22
CA LEU A 163 11.87 -0.15 -3.80
C LEU A 163 12.88 0.46 -4.78
N GLN A 164 14.19 0.35 -4.48
CA GLN A 164 15.23 0.77 -5.42
C GLN A 164 15.19 -0.07 -6.71
N ALA A 165 15.01 -1.38 -6.61
CA ALA A 165 14.89 -2.27 -7.76
C ALA A 165 13.63 -1.96 -8.59
N ALA A 166 12.48 -1.73 -7.94
CA ALA A 166 11.26 -1.32 -8.60
C ALA A 166 11.45 0.02 -9.35
N TYR A 167 12.05 1.01 -8.70
CA TYR A 167 12.36 2.29 -9.34
C TYR A 167 13.31 2.12 -10.55
N ALA A 168 14.36 1.31 -10.41
CA ALA A 168 15.28 1.02 -11.51
C ALA A 168 14.57 0.31 -12.68
N HIS A 169 13.64 -0.60 -12.39
CA HIS A 169 12.82 -1.26 -13.40
C HIS A 169 11.95 -0.26 -14.15
N LEU A 170 11.21 0.61 -13.45
CA LEU A 170 10.45 1.70 -14.07
C LEU A 170 11.36 2.57 -14.96
N ARG A 171 12.54 2.95 -14.45
CA ARG A 171 13.52 3.77 -15.19
C ARG A 171 14.09 3.09 -16.43
N SER A 172 14.09 1.76 -16.51
CA SER A 172 14.52 1.04 -17.71
C SER A 172 13.63 1.34 -18.93
N PHE A 173 12.38 1.76 -18.68
CA PHE A 173 11.41 2.21 -19.68
C PHE A 173 11.41 3.73 -19.90
N ALA A 174 12.37 4.47 -19.35
CA ALA A 174 12.53 5.88 -19.68
C ALA A 174 12.77 6.02 -21.18
N ALA A 175 12.04 6.95 -21.81
CA ALA A 175 12.29 7.31 -23.19
C ALA A 175 13.74 7.78 -23.31
N ARG A 176 14.45 7.32 -24.36
CA ARG A 176 15.73 7.92 -24.69
C ARG A 176 15.42 9.39 -25.01
N SER A 177 16.02 10.31 -24.26
CA SER A 177 15.90 11.74 -24.52
C SER A 177 16.06 11.95 -26.02
N SER A 178 15.00 12.39 -26.70
CA SER A 178 15.21 13.27 -27.84
C SER A 178 15.97 14.46 -27.27
N ALA A 179 17.11 14.76 -27.88
CA ALA A 179 18.05 15.77 -27.43
C ALA A 179 17.36 17.04 -26.91
N SER A 180 17.89 17.57 -25.82
CA SER A 180 17.85 18.97 -25.36
C SER A 180 16.48 19.65 -25.30
N ASP A 181 16.06 19.99 -24.08
CA ASP A 181 15.38 21.27 -23.84
C ASP A 181 16.14 21.99 -22.70
N PRO A 182 16.27 23.32 -22.78
CA PRO A 182 17.32 24.14 -22.14
C PRO A 182 17.28 24.24 -20.62
#